data_AF-I9L972-F1
#
_entry.id   AF-I9L972-F1
#
_cell.length_a   1.000
_cell.length_b   1.000
_cell.length_c   1.000
_cell.angle_alpha   90.00
_cell.angle_beta   90.00
_cell.angle_gamma   90.00
#
_symmetry.space_group_name_H-M   'P 1'
#
loop_
_entity.id
_entity.type
_entity.pdbx_description
1 polymer ?
#
loop_
_entity_poly.entity_id
_entity_poly.type
_entity_poly.pdbx_seq_one_letter_code
_entity_poly.pdbx_strand_id
1 'polypeptide(L)'
;MNRAVALFSAMLLAMPCVAHADTAPQTASEAAASALFDQLSGNAARLRVFLQAMPKGADLHNHLGGSVYAEDFLKVAANKGMCADEGVTRIVPPPCAAGRDIAAMAVSNPFMYARLIDAISTRGFQQRIGPALISGHDQFFSSFGKFGPAYPGAISRWLADAYASAARNHVVYLELMYNPGPLTAWYEAAPDLPLTEAELGASYAREVTSVNELLDATMADVTRQETEARKRLGCGTKDEQSGCDVAVRYLFSGMRGIAPAKVWRSLIAGFALAHKDPRFVGVNIVMPEDDPVALRDYDLHMAMFRFLEAKYPDVKVTMHAGELTLGLVPPKDLEDHIAKAIDAGAKRIGHGVDIAYEDKAPETLARMAREGIAVEINLTSNAVILGVEGGNHPIQLYRSMGVPVTLSTDDEGVLRSDMTAEYVRAARQQGLGYAELKAITRAGLEYAFVSGASLWAGHRLGTRAPVCAAALEDSACRAFLAGSEKARLQARLERELTEFEESLDRFKMTAGGAGE
;
A
#
# COMPACT_ATOMS: atom_id res chain seq x y z
N MET A 1 -58.83 35.96 -35.64
CA MET A 1 -57.97 34.76 -35.76
C MET A 1 -56.67 35.05 -35.01
N ASN A 2 -56.42 34.24 -33.97
CA ASN A 2 -55.38 34.38 -32.96
C ASN A 2 -53.95 34.39 -33.54
N ARG A 3 -53.09 35.27 -33.01
CA ARG A 3 -51.65 34.99 -32.89
C ARG A 3 -51.17 35.39 -31.50
N ALA A 4 -50.83 34.36 -30.73
CA ALA A 4 -50.34 34.44 -29.37
C ALA A 4 -48.92 35.04 -29.32
N VAL A 5 -48.70 35.90 -28.33
CA VAL A 5 -47.39 36.39 -27.91
C VAL A 5 -46.79 35.35 -26.98
N ALA A 6 -45.66 34.75 -27.35
CA ALA A 6 -44.90 33.85 -26.49
C ALA A 6 -43.89 34.64 -25.67
N LEU A 7 -44.12 34.72 -24.36
CA LEU A 7 -43.16 35.20 -23.36
C LEU A 7 -42.09 34.12 -23.15
N PHE A 8 -40.82 34.45 -23.42
CA PHE A 8 -39.67 33.66 -23.01
C PHE A 8 -39.35 33.98 -21.55
N SER A 9 -39.68 33.06 -20.63
CA SER A 9 -39.18 33.09 -19.26
C SER A 9 -37.75 32.54 -19.24
N ALA A 10 -36.79 33.38 -18.87
CA ALA A 10 -35.44 32.96 -18.55
C ALA A 10 -35.45 32.17 -17.24
N MET A 11 -35.31 30.84 -17.31
CA MET A 11 -34.99 30.00 -16.15
C MET A 11 -33.52 30.23 -15.78
N LEU A 12 -33.29 30.95 -14.68
CA LEU A 12 -32.02 30.94 -13.96
C LEU A 12 -31.78 29.52 -13.44
N LEU A 13 -30.88 28.79 -14.09
CA LEU A 13 -30.30 27.56 -13.55
C LEU A 13 -29.45 27.93 -12.33
N ALA A 14 -30.00 27.71 -11.15
CA ALA A 14 -29.23 27.72 -9.92
C ALA A 14 -28.20 26.57 -10.00
N MET A 15 -26.91 26.91 -10.08
CA MET A 15 -25.84 25.95 -9.86
C MET A 15 -26.00 25.34 -8.46
N PRO A 16 -25.97 24.00 -8.31
CA PRO A 16 -25.88 23.41 -6.99
C PRO A 16 -24.54 23.82 -6.38
N CYS A 17 -24.58 24.53 -5.25
CA CYS A 17 -23.43 24.62 -4.37
C CYS A 17 -23.00 23.19 -4.04
N VAL A 18 -21.79 22.81 -4.45
CA VAL A 18 -21.13 21.61 -3.96
C VAL A 18 -21.00 21.80 -2.45
N ALA A 19 -21.80 21.05 -1.69
CA ALA A 19 -21.66 20.99 -0.24
C ALA A 19 -20.26 20.45 0.05
N HIS A 20 -19.38 21.32 0.54
CA HIS A 20 -18.17 20.86 1.19
C HIS A 20 -18.63 19.95 2.32
N ALA A 21 -18.11 18.72 2.38
CA ALA A 21 -18.35 17.84 3.51
C ALA A 21 -18.11 18.64 4.79
N ASP A 22 -19.10 18.65 5.70
CA ASP A 22 -19.02 19.33 6.99
C ASP A 22 -17.81 18.79 7.77
N THR A 23 -16.65 19.40 7.59
CA THR A 23 -15.45 19.11 8.36
C THR A 23 -15.68 19.66 9.75
N ALA A 24 -15.42 18.84 10.77
CA ALA A 24 -15.45 19.28 12.15
C ALA A 24 -14.60 20.57 12.32
N PRO A 25 -14.98 21.50 13.21
CA PRO A 25 -14.24 22.74 13.39
C PRO A 25 -12.76 22.47 13.69
N GLN A 26 -11.87 23.11 12.92
CA GLN A 26 -10.43 23.00 13.11
C GLN A 26 -10.03 23.50 14.50
N THR A 27 -9.20 22.75 15.22
CA THR A 27 -8.66 23.19 16.51
C THR A 27 -7.62 24.31 16.29
N ALA A 28 -7.34 25.09 17.34
CA ALA A 28 -6.29 26.12 17.27
C ALA A 28 -4.90 25.51 16.97
N SER A 29 -4.61 24.31 17.49
CA SER A 29 -3.37 23.57 17.24
C SER A 29 -3.25 23.13 15.77
N GLU A 30 -4.33 22.62 15.18
CA GLU A 30 -4.37 22.19 13.78
C GLU A 30 -4.24 23.39 12.82
N ALA A 31 -4.85 24.53 13.17
CA ALA A 31 -4.70 25.78 12.42
C ALA A 31 -3.24 26.29 12.47
N ALA A 32 -2.59 26.20 13.63
CA ALA A 32 -1.17 26.56 13.77
C ALA A 32 -0.25 25.61 12.98
N ALA A 33 -0.54 24.31 12.99
CA ALA A 33 0.19 23.33 12.19
C ALA A 33 0.03 23.58 10.69
N SER A 34 -1.19 23.94 10.24
CA SER A 34 -1.45 24.31 8.85
C SER A 34 -0.66 25.55 8.43
N ALA A 35 -0.70 26.61 9.24
CA ALA A 35 0.04 27.83 8.95
C ALA A 35 1.56 27.61 8.90
N LEU A 36 2.10 26.78 9.80
CA LEU A 36 3.51 26.41 9.76
C LEU A 36 3.82 25.57 8.51
N PHE A 37 2.99 24.57 8.20
CA PHE A 37 3.15 23.76 6.99
C PHE A 37 3.22 24.62 5.73
N ASP A 38 2.32 25.61 5.58
CA ASP A 38 2.30 26.52 4.44
C ASP A 38 3.62 27.31 4.32
N GLN A 39 4.18 27.78 5.44
CA GLN A 39 5.48 28.45 5.47
C GLN A 39 6.63 27.51 5.07
N LEU A 40 6.54 26.22 5.40
CA LEU A 40 7.58 25.22 5.11
C LEU A 40 7.46 24.61 3.71
N SER A 41 6.26 24.62 3.12
CA SER A 41 5.92 23.92 1.87
C SER A 41 6.83 24.26 0.69
N GLY A 42 7.30 25.51 0.61
CA GLY A 42 8.23 25.99 -0.41
C GLY A 42 9.66 25.47 -0.26
N ASN A 43 10.02 24.84 0.86
CA ASN A 43 11.34 24.30 1.13
C ASN A 43 11.27 22.78 1.40
N ALA A 44 11.72 22.00 0.41
CA ALA A 44 11.63 20.54 0.45
C ALA A 44 12.29 19.90 1.69
N ALA A 45 13.45 20.40 2.12
CA ALA A 45 14.18 19.85 3.25
C ALA A 45 13.46 20.14 4.56
N ARG A 46 12.98 21.37 4.76
CA ARG A 46 12.20 21.74 5.96
C ARG A 46 10.86 21.02 6.01
N LEU A 47 10.18 20.91 4.87
CA LEU A 47 8.94 20.17 4.75
C LEU A 47 9.14 18.69 5.11
N ARG A 48 10.22 18.05 4.63
CA ARG A 48 10.54 16.67 5.03
C ARG A 48 10.77 16.54 6.52
N VAL A 49 11.48 17.47 7.18
CA VAL A 49 11.69 17.43 8.64
C VAL A 49 10.35 17.51 9.39
N PHE A 50 9.45 18.40 8.96
CA PHE A 50 8.11 18.52 9.54
C PHE A 50 7.29 17.23 9.34
N LEU A 51 7.19 16.75 8.10
CA LEU A 51 6.41 15.57 7.75
C LEU A 51 7.01 14.27 8.29
N GLN A 52 8.32 14.19 8.50
CA GLN A 52 8.96 13.02 9.12
C GLN A 52 8.36 12.78 10.50
N ALA A 53 8.21 13.84 11.29
CA ALA A 53 7.70 13.77 12.66
C ALA A 53 6.16 13.69 12.75
N MET A 54 5.44 13.93 11.65
CA MET A 54 3.98 13.82 11.61
C MET A 54 3.57 12.34 11.69
N PRO A 55 2.63 11.95 12.58
CA PRO A 55 2.01 10.62 12.55
C PRO A 55 1.29 10.36 11.23
N LYS A 56 1.41 9.16 10.66
CA LYS A 56 0.90 8.85 9.31
C LYS A 56 -0.21 7.79 9.30
N GLY A 57 -0.68 7.38 10.47
CA GLY A 57 -1.81 6.45 10.58
C GLY A 57 -1.42 5.07 10.09
N ALA A 58 -1.89 4.71 8.89
CA ALA A 58 -1.70 3.38 8.32
C ALA A 58 -0.99 3.38 6.97
N ASP A 59 -0.22 2.32 6.72
CA ASP A 59 0.20 1.91 5.39
C ASP A 59 -0.60 0.67 4.99
N LEU A 60 -1.47 0.80 3.97
CA LEU A 60 -2.44 -0.25 3.59
C LEU A 60 -2.04 -1.02 2.34
N HIS A 61 -1.02 -0.56 1.63
CA HIS A 61 -0.55 -1.12 0.39
C HIS A 61 0.98 -1.20 0.45
N ASN A 62 1.48 -2.30 1.00
CA ASN A 62 2.90 -2.50 1.23
C ASN A 62 3.26 -3.97 1.01
N HIS A 63 4.22 -4.26 0.14
CA HIS A 63 4.63 -5.62 -0.20
C HIS A 63 5.88 -6.01 0.58
N LEU A 64 5.83 -7.08 1.39
CA LEU A 64 6.99 -7.52 2.16
C LEU A 64 8.23 -7.79 1.29
N GLY A 65 8.00 -8.26 0.05
CA GLY A 65 9.04 -8.52 -0.93
C GLY A 65 9.86 -7.29 -1.32
N GLY A 66 9.25 -6.10 -1.34
CA GLY A 66 9.93 -4.88 -1.76
C GLY A 66 9.90 -3.71 -0.78
N SER A 67 9.32 -3.84 0.43
CA SER A 67 9.61 -2.89 1.53
C SER A 67 11.05 -2.99 2.05
N VAL A 68 11.73 -4.12 1.81
CA VAL A 68 13.13 -4.32 2.22
C VAL A 68 14.10 -3.70 1.21
N TYR A 69 15.07 -2.94 1.72
CA TYR A 69 16.05 -2.25 0.88
C TYR A 69 17.08 -3.21 0.27
N ALA A 70 17.55 -2.89 -0.94
CA ALA A 70 18.56 -3.66 -1.66
C ALA A 70 19.81 -3.99 -0.82
N GLU A 71 20.28 -3.03 -0.01
CA GLU A 71 21.43 -3.23 0.88
C GLU A 71 21.18 -4.35 1.91
N ASP A 72 19.93 -4.52 2.36
CA ASP A 72 19.58 -5.57 3.30
C ASP A 72 19.51 -6.94 2.62
N PHE A 73 19.02 -7.02 1.38
CA PHE A 73 19.16 -8.23 0.56
C PHE A 73 20.63 -8.63 0.40
N LEU A 74 21.51 -7.67 0.09
CA LEU A 74 22.94 -7.93 -0.08
C LEU A 74 23.63 -8.36 1.21
N LYS A 75 23.24 -7.82 2.38
CA LYS A 75 23.73 -8.32 3.68
C LYS A 75 23.36 -9.78 3.93
N VAL A 76 22.12 -10.18 3.62
CA VAL A 76 21.70 -11.59 3.74
C VAL A 76 22.43 -12.47 2.72
N ALA A 77 22.58 -12.00 1.48
CA ALA A 77 23.32 -12.70 0.45
C ALA A 77 24.79 -12.93 0.86
N ALA A 78 25.45 -11.89 1.38
CA ALA A 78 26.81 -11.98 1.93
C ALA A 78 26.91 -13.02 3.05
N ASN A 79 25.98 -13.01 4.01
CA ASN A 79 25.96 -13.99 5.11
C ASN A 79 25.72 -15.43 4.64
N LYS A 80 25.06 -15.61 3.49
CA LYS A 80 24.82 -16.91 2.85
C LYS A 80 25.94 -17.33 1.89
N GLY A 81 27.00 -16.54 1.75
CA GLY A 81 28.08 -16.81 0.78
C GLY A 81 27.62 -16.76 -0.68
N MET A 82 26.61 -15.94 -0.98
CA MET A 82 26.09 -15.75 -2.33
C MET A 82 26.94 -14.77 -3.14
N CYS A 83 26.76 -14.82 -4.45
CA CYS A 83 27.58 -14.11 -5.42
C CYS A 83 26.75 -13.10 -6.20
N ALA A 84 27.42 -12.12 -6.79
CA ALA A 84 26.89 -11.42 -7.96
C ALA A 84 27.09 -12.31 -9.20
N ASP A 85 26.20 -12.21 -10.20
CA ASP A 85 26.48 -12.78 -11.51
C ASP A 85 27.63 -12.04 -12.24
N GLU A 86 28.05 -12.56 -13.39
CA GLU A 86 29.14 -11.98 -14.18
C GLU A 86 28.87 -10.52 -14.58
N GLY A 87 27.61 -10.17 -14.87
CA GLY A 87 27.20 -8.82 -15.23
C GLY A 87 27.01 -7.86 -14.06
N VAL A 88 27.03 -8.34 -12.81
CA VAL A 88 26.66 -7.57 -11.61
C VAL A 88 25.23 -7.00 -11.73
N THR A 89 24.33 -7.84 -12.23
CA THR A 89 22.93 -7.54 -12.46
C THR A 89 22.01 -8.20 -11.44
N ARG A 90 22.47 -9.25 -10.73
CA ARG A 90 21.65 -10.02 -9.80
C ARG A 90 22.47 -10.79 -8.76
N ILE A 91 21.79 -11.26 -7.72
CA ILE A 91 22.30 -12.22 -6.73
C ILE A 91 22.13 -13.63 -7.30
N VAL A 92 23.15 -14.47 -7.15
CA VAL A 92 23.16 -15.88 -7.57
C VAL A 92 23.73 -16.78 -6.46
N PRO A 93 23.32 -18.07 -6.38
CA PRO A 93 23.92 -19.01 -5.43
C PRO A 93 25.40 -19.29 -5.75
N PRO A 94 26.18 -19.76 -4.76
CA PRO A 94 27.56 -20.22 -4.97
C PRO A 94 27.63 -21.42 -5.94
N PRO A 95 28.81 -21.68 -6.56
CA PRO A 95 30.12 -21.07 -6.29
C PRO A 95 30.35 -19.71 -6.96
N CYS A 96 31.14 -18.84 -6.31
CA CYS A 96 31.44 -17.50 -6.82
C CYS A 96 32.64 -17.48 -7.77
N ALA A 97 32.47 -16.83 -8.93
CA ALA A 97 33.60 -16.46 -9.77
C ALA A 97 34.50 -15.42 -9.06
N ALA A 98 35.75 -15.29 -9.53
CA ALA A 98 36.72 -14.38 -8.93
C ALA A 98 36.17 -12.94 -8.84
N GLY A 99 36.21 -12.36 -7.64
CA GLY A 99 35.69 -11.01 -7.37
C GLY A 99 34.17 -10.88 -7.34
N ARG A 100 33.40 -11.98 -7.42
CA ARG A 100 31.93 -11.96 -7.41
C ARG A 100 31.29 -12.31 -6.06
N ASP A 101 32.07 -12.77 -5.09
CA ASP A 101 31.57 -12.95 -3.72
C ASP A 101 31.06 -11.61 -3.16
N ILE A 102 29.81 -11.56 -2.70
CA ILE A 102 29.16 -10.30 -2.30
C ILE A 102 29.81 -9.72 -1.03
N ALA A 103 30.21 -10.58 -0.09
CA ALA A 103 30.83 -10.15 1.16
C ALA A 103 32.20 -9.48 0.89
N ALA A 104 33.04 -10.13 0.09
CA ALA A 104 34.32 -9.58 -0.35
C ALA A 104 34.14 -8.33 -1.21
N MET A 105 33.15 -8.33 -2.13
CA MET A 105 32.85 -7.18 -2.99
C MET A 105 32.53 -5.92 -2.20
N ALA A 106 31.75 -6.03 -1.11
CA ALA A 106 31.38 -4.89 -0.27
C ALA A 106 32.60 -4.16 0.33
N VAL A 107 33.71 -4.89 0.58
CA VAL A 107 34.93 -4.34 1.16
C VAL A 107 35.95 -3.96 0.07
N SER A 108 36.19 -4.87 -0.86
CA SER A 108 37.30 -4.76 -1.83
C SER A 108 36.92 -4.02 -3.11
N ASN A 109 35.62 -3.92 -3.44
CA ASN A 109 35.15 -3.27 -4.66
C ASN A 109 33.79 -2.56 -4.45
N PRO A 110 33.77 -1.47 -3.66
CA PRO A 110 32.52 -0.81 -3.25
C PRO A 110 31.74 -0.20 -4.42
N PHE A 111 32.39 0.19 -5.52
CA PHE A 111 31.70 0.68 -6.72
C PHE A 111 30.94 -0.44 -7.46
N MET A 112 31.48 -1.66 -7.46
CA MET A 112 30.78 -2.82 -8.02
C MET A 112 29.62 -3.25 -7.13
N TYR A 113 29.78 -3.19 -5.81
CA TYR A 113 28.69 -3.36 -4.85
C TYR A 113 27.58 -2.32 -5.08
N ALA A 114 27.95 -1.05 -5.29
CA ALA A 114 26.99 0.00 -5.62
C ALA A 114 26.24 -0.30 -6.93
N ARG A 115 26.92 -0.76 -7.98
CA ARG A 115 26.26 -1.17 -9.23
C ARG A 115 25.25 -2.29 -9.02
N LEU A 116 25.52 -3.24 -8.12
CA LEU A 116 24.58 -4.29 -7.80
C LEU A 116 23.32 -3.72 -7.14
N ILE A 117 23.46 -2.74 -6.23
CA ILE A 117 22.31 -2.02 -5.65
C ILE A 117 21.47 -1.35 -6.74
N ASP A 118 22.12 -0.69 -7.71
CA ASP A 118 21.41 -0.08 -8.84
C ASP A 118 20.69 -1.10 -9.70
N ALA A 119 21.22 -2.31 -9.83
CA ALA A 119 20.61 -3.36 -10.64
C ALA A 119 19.37 -3.99 -9.98
N ILE A 120 19.38 -4.13 -8.64
CA ILE A 120 18.31 -4.80 -7.87
C ILE A 120 17.33 -3.83 -7.18
N SER A 121 17.39 -2.55 -7.53
CA SER A 121 16.44 -1.53 -7.09
C SER A 121 16.25 -0.47 -8.17
N THR A 122 15.39 0.51 -7.94
CA THR A 122 15.19 1.63 -8.88
C THR A 122 16.19 2.77 -8.66
N ARG A 123 17.19 2.62 -7.77
CA ARG A 123 18.14 3.68 -7.42
C ARG A 123 18.86 4.27 -8.65
N GLY A 124 19.39 3.40 -9.50
CA GLY A 124 20.07 3.81 -10.72
C GLY A 124 19.12 4.51 -11.69
N PHE A 125 17.95 3.91 -11.94
CA PHE A 125 16.92 4.45 -12.83
C PHE A 125 16.49 5.87 -12.42
N GLN A 126 16.17 6.08 -11.14
CA GLN A 126 15.76 7.39 -10.63
C GLN A 126 16.86 8.46 -10.74
N GLN A 127 18.13 8.05 -10.80
CA GLN A 127 19.27 8.93 -11.04
C GLN A 127 19.67 9.01 -12.52
N ARG A 128 18.91 8.37 -13.42
CA ARG A 128 19.19 8.26 -14.86
C ARG A 128 20.55 7.59 -15.13
N ILE A 129 20.92 6.63 -14.28
CA ILE A 129 22.11 5.80 -14.38
C ILE A 129 21.70 4.44 -14.95
N GLY A 130 22.41 3.98 -15.98
CA GLY A 130 22.16 2.72 -16.65
C GLY A 130 21.85 2.89 -18.13
N PRO A 131 21.64 1.79 -18.88
CA PRO A 131 21.29 1.87 -20.30
C PRO A 131 19.90 2.50 -20.45
N ALA A 132 19.76 3.46 -21.36
CA ALA A 132 18.50 4.16 -21.67
C ALA A 132 17.40 3.26 -22.30
N LEU A 133 17.58 1.95 -22.23
CA LEU A 133 16.73 0.93 -22.85
C LEU A 133 15.78 0.25 -21.85
N ILE A 134 15.92 0.52 -20.54
CA ILE A 134 15.10 -0.09 -19.50
C ILE A 134 14.17 0.99 -18.93
N SER A 135 12.86 0.76 -19.06
CA SER A 135 11.85 1.63 -18.46
C SER A 135 11.85 1.50 -16.93
N GLY A 136 11.23 2.45 -16.23
CA GLY A 136 11.09 2.35 -14.78
C GLY A 136 10.22 1.16 -14.37
N HIS A 137 9.17 0.88 -15.16
CA HIS A 137 8.37 -0.34 -15.12
C HIS A 137 9.23 -1.61 -15.13
N ASP A 138 10.05 -1.80 -16.17
CA ASP A 138 10.87 -3.01 -16.33
C ASP A 138 11.96 -3.10 -15.26
N GLN A 139 12.54 -1.96 -14.87
CA GLN A 139 13.55 -1.95 -13.80
C GLN A 139 12.93 -2.36 -12.46
N PHE A 140 11.72 -1.88 -12.16
CA PHE A 140 10.98 -2.24 -10.95
C PHE A 140 10.66 -3.73 -10.93
N PHE A 141 9.88 -4.24 -11.89
CA PHE A 141 9.43 -5.63 -11.86
C PHE A 141 10.56 -6.65 -12.01
N SER A 142 11.61 -6.34 -12.78
CA SER A 142 12.77 -7.23 -12.89
C SER A 142 13.60 -7.31 -11.60
N SER A 143 13.49 -6.34 -10.68
CA SER A 143 14.26 -6.32 -9.43
C SER A 143 13.98 -7.54 -8.55
N PHE A 144 12.72 -7.96 -8.45
CA PHE A 144 12.30 -9.10 -7.61
C PHE A 144 13.02 -10.40 -7.99
N GLY A 145 13.11 -10.70 -9.29
CA GLY A 145 13.86 -11.86 -9.77
C GLY A 145 15.38 -11.75 -9.54
N LYS A 146 15.93 -10.52 -9.50
CA LYS A 146 17.36 -10.28 -9.33
C LYS A 146 17.83 -10.45 -7.87
N PHE A 147 16.99 -10.15 -6.88
CA PHE A 147 17.32 -10.41 -5.47
C PHE A 147 16.66 -11.66 -4.89
N GLY A 148 15.72 -12.27 -5.62
CA GLY A 148 14.94 -13.45 -5.21
C GLY A 148 15.73 -14.57 -4.53
N PRO A 149 16.93 -14.98 -5.01
CA PRO A 149 17.72 -16.01 -4.35
C PRO A 149 18.07 -15.73 -2.89
N ALA A 150 18.17 -14.46 -2.48
CA ALA A 150 18.46 -14.09 -1.09
C ALA A 150 17.22 -14.15 -0.17
N TYR A 151 16.01 -14.16 -0.72
CA TYR A 151 14.75 -14.04 0.04
C TYR A 151 14.44 -15.25 0.95
N PRO A 152 14.54 -16.52 0.50
CA PRO A 152 14.15 -17.69 1.31
C PRO A 152 14.92 -17.81 2.63
N GLY A 153 14.25 -18.23 3.70
CA GLY A 153 14.89 -18.44 5.02
C GLY A 153 15.24 -17.16 5.78
N ALA A 154 14.74 -15.99 5.35
CA ALA A 154 14.96 -14.71 6.02
C ALA A 154 13.64 -13.95 6.32
N ILE A 155 12.49 -14.63 6.30
CA ILE A 155 11.16 -13.99 6.48
C ILE A 155 11.06 -13.20 7.79
N SER A 156 11.43 -13.78 8.93
CA SER A 156 11.42 -13.06 10.22
C SER A 156 12.30 -11.80 10.21
N ARG A 157 13.39 -11.80 9.44
CA ARG A 157 14.20 -10.60 9.23
C ARG A 157 13.46 -9.57 8.38
N TRP A 158 12.85 -9.97 7.28
CA TRP A 158 12.10 -9.06 6.41
C TRP A 158 10.93 -8.40 7.15
N LEU A 159 10.21 -9.17 7.97
CA LEU A 159 9.16 -8.66 8.85
C LEU A 159 9.73 -7.63 9.83
N ALA A 160 10.83 -7.94 10.53
CA ALA A 160 11.46 -7.01 11.46
C ALA A 160 11.91 -5.70 10.77
N ASP A 161 12.52 -5.81 9.60
CA ASP A 161 13.01 -4.66 8.84
C ASP A 161 11.82 -3.77 8.37
N ALA A 162 10.69 -4.38 7.94
CA ALA A 162 9.46 -3.67 7.60
C ALA A 162 8.82 -2.95 8.81
N TYR A 163 8.74 -3.62 9.97
CA TYR A 163 8.17 -3.01 11.19
C TYR A 163 8.99 -1.81 11.65
N ALA A 164 10.32 -1.94 11.60
CA ALA A 164 11.23 -0.85 11.93
C ALA A 164 11.08 0.31 10.94
N SER A 165 10.84 0.03 9.65
CA SER A 165 10.59 1.06 8.64
C SER A 165 9.29 1.83 8.87
N ALA A 166 8.21 1.11 9.15
CA ALA A 166 6.92 1.70 9.53
C ALA A 166 7.07 2.63 10.76
N ALA A 167 7.74 2.15 11.82
CA ALA A 167 7.96 2.94 13.02
C ALA A 167 8.83 4.18 12.79
N ARG A 168 9.90 4.09 11.98
CA ARG A 168 10.72 5.26 11.60
C ARG A 168 9.90 6.35 10.90
N ASN A 169 8.80 5.98 10.24
CA ASN A 169 7.90 6.89 9.54
C ASN A 169 6.66 7.29 10.37
N HIS A 170 6.58 6.91 11.65
CA HIS A 170 5.41 7.15 12.51
C HIS A 170 4.10 6.57 11.94
N VAL A 171 4.20 5.39 11.32
CA VAL A 171 3.05 4.57 10.95
C VAL A 171 2.67 3.71 12.17
N VAL A 172 1.40 3.77 12.59
CA VAL A 172 0.90 3.02 13.76
C VAL A 172 0.31 1.66 13.38
N TYR A 173 -0.09 1.49 12.12
CA TYR A 173 -0.71 0.28 11.60
C TYR A 173 -0.23 -0.07 10.20
N LEU A 174 0.06 -1.35 9.94
CA LEU A 174 0.56 -1.85 8.66
C LEU A 174 -0.28 -3.05 8.20
N GLU A 175 -0.82 -2.96 6.98
CA GLU A 175 -1.31 -4.13 6.23
C GLU A 175 -0.25 -4.54 5.22
N LEU A 176 0.43 -5.64 5.52
CA LEU A 176 1.60 -6.11 4.77
C LEU A 176 1.22 -7.29 3.88
N MET A 177 1.48 -7.20 2.58
CA MET A 177 1.26 -8.29 1.64
C MET A 177 2.33 -9.36 1.84
N TYR A 178 1.91 -10.54 2.27
CA TYR A 178 2.79 -11.65 2.63
C TYR A 178 2.12 -12.99 2.34
N ASN A 179 2.76 -13.80 1.48
CA ASN A 179 2.35 -15.17 1.20
C ASN A 179 3.24 -16.15 1.98
N PRO A 180 2.72 -16.89 2.98
CA PRO A 180 3.51 -17.88 3.71
C PRO A 180 4.10 -18.98 2.82
N GLY A 181 5.27 -19.48 3.21
CA GLY A 181 6.04 -20.46 2.44
C GLY A 181 5.29 -21.76 2.10
N PRO A 182 4.60 -22.43 3.05
CA PRO A 182 3.89 -23.67 2.76
C PRO A 182 2.80 -23.52 1.68
N LEU A 183 1.99 -22.46 1.76
CA LEU A 183 0.96 -22.19 0.75
C LEU A 183 1.56 -21.73 -0.57
N THR A 184 2.68 -21.00 -0.54
CA THR A 184 3.44 -20.65 -1.73
C THR A 184 3.91 -21.88 -2.50
N ALA A 185 4.53 -22.84 -1.80
CA ALA A 185 4.95 -24.10 -2.42
C ALA A 185 3.75 -24.90 -2.98
N TRP A 186 2.60 -24.84 -2.32
CA TRP A 186 1.39 -25.55 -2.75
C TRP A 186 0.76 -24.99 -4.02
N TYR A 187 0.62 -23.66 -4.14
CA TYR A 187 0.07 -23.09 -5.38
C TYR A 187 1.08 -23.16 -6.53
N GLU A 188 2.38 -23.07 -6.26
CA GLU A 188 3.42 -23.19 -7.30
C GLU A 188 3.50 -24.61 -7.89
N ALA A 189 3.10 -25.62 -7.11
CA ALA A 189 3.01 -26.99 -7.56
C ALA A 189 1.78 -27.29 -8.44
N ALA A 190 0.91 -26.29 -8.71
CA ALA A 190 -0.20 -26.51 -9.64
C ALA A 190 0.35 -26.83 -11.05
N PRO A 191 -0.26 -27.79 -11.76
CA PRO A 191 0.11 -28.07 -13.15
C PRO A 191 -0.23 -26.86 -14.01
N ASP A 192 0.61 -26.59 -15.00
CA ASP A 192 0.41 -25.51 -15.98
C ASP A 192 -0.68 -25.92 -16.99
N LEU A 193 -1.94 -25.82 -16.55
CA LEU A 193 -3.12 -26.17 -17.33
C LEU A 193 -4.02 -24.95 -17.49
N PRO A 194 -4.72 -24.82 -18.64
CA PRO A 194 -5.75 -23.82 -18.80
C PRO A 194 -6.88 -24.06 -17.80
N LEU A 195 -7.55 -22.97 -17.41
CA LEU A 195 -8.71 -23.01 -16.53
C LEU A 195 -9.74 -22.00 -17.06
N THR A 196 -11.00 -22.42 -17.09
CA THR A 196 -12.12 -21.56 -17.51
C THR A 196 -13.06 -21.27 -16.34
N GLU A 197 -13.90 -20.23 -16.46
CA GLU A 197 -14.87 -19.87 -15.43
C GLU A 197 -15.83 -21.03 -15.09
N ALA A 198 -16.24 -21.81 -16.10
CA ALA A 198 -17.13 -22.97 -15.91
C ALA A 198 -16.49 -24.10 -15.07
N GLU A 199 -15.16 -24.15 -15.00
CA GLU A 199 -14.41 -25.20 -14.30
C GLU A 199 -14.10 -24.83 -12.85
N LEU A 200 -14.29 -23.57 -12.43
CA LEU A 200 -13.92 -23.08 -11.10
C LEU A 200 -14.57 -23.90 -9.98
N GLY A 201 -15.85 -24.24 -10.10
CA GLY A 201 -16.56 -25.03 -9.09
C GLY A 201 -16.01 -26.43 -8.91
N ALA A 202 -15.75 -27.14 -10.02
CA ALA A 202 -15.18 -28.48 -9.98
C ALA A 202 -13.71 -28.46 -9.53
N SER A 203 -12.96 -27.43 -9.93
CA SER A 203 -11.57 -27.21 -9.52
C SER A 203 -11.48 -26.95 -8.01
N TYR A 204 -12.27 -26.01 -7.49
CA TYR A 204 -12.35 -25.73 -6.05
C TYR A 204 -12.60 -26.99 -5.22
N ALA A 205 -13.57 -27.80 -5.62
CA ALA A 205 -13.91 -29.04 -4.90
C ALA A 205 -12.74 -30.04 -4.84
N ARG A 206 -11.84 -30.05 -5.83
CA ARG A 206 -10.63 -30.89 -5.81
C ARG A 206 -9.53 -30.30 -4.92
N GLU A 207 -9.38 -28.98 -4.92
CA GLU A 207 -8.25 -28.30 -4.28
C GLU A 207 -8.48 -28.02 -2.79
N VAL A 208 -9.73 -27.73 -2.39
CA VAL A 208 -10.09 -27.21 -1.07
C VAL A 208 -9.66 -28.11 0.10
N THR A 209 -9.71 -29.43 -0.07
CA THR A 209 -9.26 -30.37 0.97
C THR A 209 -7.75 -30.24 1.21
N SER A 210 -6.95 -30.23 0.14
CA SER A 210 -5.49 -30.21 0.26
C SER A 210 -4.95 -28.89 0.81
N VAL A 211 -5.58 -27.75 0.49
CA VAL A 211 -5.19 -26.46 1.07
C VAL A 211 -5.54 -26.39 2.56
N ASN A 212 -6.71 -26.93 2.96
CA ASN A 212 -7.16 -26.91 4.35
C ASN A 212 -6.23 -27.71 5.28
N GLU A 213 -5.67 -28.81 4.77
CA GLU A 213 -4.67 -29.63 5.48
C GLU A 213 -3.36 -28.86 5.77
N LEU A 214 -3.06 -27.81 5.00
CA LEU A 214 -1.85 -27.00 5.18
C LEU A 214 -2.06 -25.81 6.13
N LEU A 215 -3.30 -25.43 6.44
CA LEU A 215 -3.56 -24.17 7.13
C LEU A 215 -2.98 -24.14 8.55
N ASP A 216 -3.13 -25.21 9.34
CA ASP A 216 -2.62 -25.20 10.73
C ASP A 216 -1.09 -25.09 10.78
N ALA A 217 -0.40 -25.84 9.92
CA ALA A 217 1.05 -25.77 9.80
C ALA A 217 1.51 -24.38 9.30
N THR A 218 0.75 -23.78 8.39
CA THR A 218 0.99 -22.42 7.88
C THR A 218 0.83 -21.38 8.98
N MET A 219 -0.27 -21.42 9.73
CA MET A 219 -0.52 -20.51 10.85
C MET A 219 0.57 -20.61 11.92
N ALA A 220 1.02 -21.84 12.22
CA ALA A 220 2.15 -22.07 13.12
C ALA A 220 3.46 -21.48 12.57
N ASP A 221 3.71 -21.57 11.25
CA ASP A 221 4.85 -20.91 10.63
C ASP A 221 4.79 -19.39 10.76
N VAL A 222 3.65 -18.77 10.45
CA VAL A 222 3.45 -17.32 10.61
C VAL A 222 3.74 -16.90 12.05
N THR A 223 3.23 -17.65 13.05
CA THR A 223 3.51 -17.37 14.47
C THR A 223 4.99 -17.42 14.79
N ARG A 224 5.73 -18.40 14.26
CA ARG A 224 7.18 -18.49 14.44
C ARG A 224 7.89 -17.29 13.81
N GLN A 225 7.54 -16.93 12.57
CA GLN A 225 8.16 -15.80 11.87
C GLN A 225 7.93 -14.48 12.60
N GLU A 226 6.71 -14.21 13.08
CA GLU A 226 6.38 -13.01 13.86
C GLU A 226 7.13 -12.96 15.20
N THR A 227 7.20 -14.10 15.90
CA THR A 227 7.89 -14.20 17.19
C THR A 227 9.38 -13.92 17.01
N GLU A 228 10.02 -14.53 16.02
CA GLU A 228 11.44 -14.29 15.75
C GLU A 228 11.69 -12.87 15.21
N ALA A 229 10.76 -12.28 14.45
CA ALA A 229 10.85 -10.88 14.03
C ALA A 229 10.84 -9.92 15.23
N ARG A 230 9.91 -10.10 16.17
CA ARG A 230 9.82 -9.31 17.39
C ARG A 230 11.04 -9.51 18.30
N LYS A 231 11.52 -10.74 18.42
CA LYS A 231 12.76 -11.05 19.14
C LYS A 231 13.97 -10.37 18.51
N ARG A 232 14.04 -10.30 17.18
CA ARG A 232 15.11 -9.61 16.44
C ARG A 232 15.12 -8.10 16.71
N LEU A 233 13.95 -7.51 16.94
CA LEU A 233 13.80 -6.11 17.37
C LEU A 233 13.99 -5.93 18.89
N GLY A 234 14.23 -7.00 19.65
CA GLY A 234 14.39 -6.90 21.11
C GLY A 234 13.11 -6.50 21.84
N CYS A 235 11.92 -6.73 21.25
CA CYS A 235 10.65 -6.32 21.86
C CYS A 235 10.46 -6.92 23.26
N GLY A 236 10.04 -6.10 24.23
CA GLY A 236 9.88 -6.51 25.62
C GLY A 236 11.20 -6.65 26.40
N THR A 237 12.31 -6.16 25.85
CA THR A 237 13.62 -6.12 26.51
C THR A 237 14.09 -4.68 26.71
N LYS A 238 15.18 -4.48 27.46
CA LYS A 238 15.81 -3.16 27.63
C LYS A 238 16.44 -2.60 26.35
N ASP A 239 16.72 -3.47 25.37
CA ASP A 239 17.38 -3.15 24.10
C ASP A 239 16.36 -3.11 22.94
N GLU A 240 15.10 -2.75 23.26
CA GLU A 240 14.00 -2.67 22.31
C GLU A 240 14.27 -1.63 21.21
N GLN A 241 14.13 -2.06 19.96
CA GLN A 241 14.23 -1.23 18.76
C GLN A 241 12.85 -0.75 18.32
N SER A 242 12.81 0.33 17.53
CA SER A 242 11.56 0.81 16.94
C SER A 242 10.90 -0.25 16.04
N GLY A 243 9.57 -0.32 16.07
CA GLY A 243 8.78 -1.32 15.32
C GLY A 243 8.01 -2.28 16.21
N CYS A 244 8.35 -2.40 17.49
CA CYS A 244 7.69 -3.32 18.42
C CYS A 244 6.22 -2.97 18.70
N ASP A 245 5.89 -1.68 18.66
CA ASP A 245 4.58 -1.11 18.93
C ASP A 245 3.72 -0.87 17.69
N VAL A 246 4.23 -1.19 16.49
CA VAL A 246 3.46 -1.15 15.24
C VAL A 246 2.49 -2.32 15.23
N ALA A 247 1.20 -2.01 15.02
CA ALA A 247 0.19 -3.04 14.82
C ALA A 247 0.27 -3.55 13.38
N VAL A 248 0.39 -4.85 13.18
CA VAL A 248 0.60 -5.46 11.86
C VAL A 248 -0.49 -6.49 11.58
N ARG A 249 -1.04 -6.44 10.37
CA ARG A 249 -1.89 -7.48 9.79
C ARG A 249 -1.40 -7.79 8.37
N TYR A 250 -1.86 -8.89 7.82
CA TYR A 250 -1.42 -9.36 6.51
C TYR A 250 -2.55 -9.35 5.50
N LEU A 251 -2.15 -9.18 4.24
CA LEU A 251 -2.96 -9.49 3.08
C LEU A 251 -2.29 -10.66 2.36
N PHE A 252 -3.06 -11.68 1.99
CA PHE A 252 -2.55 -12.72 1.10
C PHE A 252 -2.75 -12.27 -0.35
N SER A 253 -1.78 -12.50 -1.22
CA SER A 253 -1.82 -12.05 -2.62
C SER A 253 -2.03 -13.21 -3.59
N GLY A 254 -3.03 -13.10 -4.45
CA GLY A 254 -3.11 -13.86 -5.70
C GLY A 254 -2.06 -13.37 -6.71
N MET A 255 -1.56 -14.25 -7.56
CA MET A 255 -0.46 -13.96 -8.48
C MET A 255 -0.98 -13.87 -9.92
N ARG A 256 -1.24 -12.68 -10.50
CA ARG A 256 -1.95 -12.56 -11.80
C ARG A 256 -1.13 -12.85 -13.05
N GLY A 257 0.20 -12.79 -12.95
CA GLY A 257 1.12 -12.97 -14.09
C GLY A 257 1.68 -14.39 -14.23
N ILE A 258 0.99 -15.40 -13.68
CA ILE A 258 1.38 -16.82 -13.81
C ILE A 258 0.20 -17.66 -14.33
N ALA A 259 0.44 -18.93 -14.65
CA ALA A 259 -0.56 -19.83 -15.22
C ALA A 259 -1.91 -19.82 -14.46
N PRO A 260 -3.07 -19.87 -15.15
CA PRO A 260 -4.40 -19.74 -14.53
C PRO A 260 -4.66 -20.70 -13.36
N ALA A 261 -4.21 -21.95 -13.46
CA ALA A 261 -4.33 -22.92 -12.38
C ALA A 261 -3.55 -22.52 -11.11
N LYS A 262 -2.38 -21.88 -11.28
CA LYS A 262 -1.60 -21.34 -10.17
C LYS A 262 -2.24 -20.08 -9.60
N VAL A 263 -2.74 -19.18 -10.43
CA VAL A 263 -3.51 -18.00 -9.97
C VAL A 263 -4.69 -18.47 -9.12
N TRP A 264 -5.44 -19.44 -9.62
CA TRP A 264 -6.59 -20.01 -8.92
C TRP A 264 -6.24 -20.61 -7.57
N ARG A 265 -5.18 -21.43 -7.50
CA ARG A 265 -4.68 -21.96 -6.23
C ARG A 265 -4.22 -20.87 -5.29
N SER A 266 -3.50 -19.85 -5.78
CA SER A 266 -3.05 -18.74 -4.93
C SER A 266 -4.24 -18.00 -4.31
N LEU A 267 -5.32 -17.78 -5.06
CA LEU A 267 -6.54 -17.17 -4.54
C LEU A 267 -7.27 -18.09 -3.55
N ILE A 268 -7.43 -19.38 -3.85
CA ILE A 268 -8.00 -20.35 -2.89
C ILE A 268 -7.23 -20.32 -1.57
N ALA A 269 -5.89 -20.34 -1.64
CA ALA A 269 -5.03 -20.31 -0.46
C ALA A 269 -5.21 -19.02 0.35
N GLY A 270 -5.27 -17.87 -0.33
CA GLY A 270 -5.48 -16.58 0.33
C GLY A 270 -6.81 -16.49 1.05
N PHE A 271 -7.91 -16.87 0.39
CA PHE A 271 -9.24 -16.84 0.99
C PHE A 271 -9.38 -17.84 2.14
N ALA A 272 -8.88 -19.07 1.97
CA ALA A 272 -8.92 -20.08 3.02
C ALA A 272 -8.10 -19.68 4.25
N LEU A 273 -6.93 -19.06 4.07
CA LEU A 273 -6.11 -18.57 5.17
C LEU A 273 -6.73 -17.34 5.86
N ALA A 274 -7.21 -16.35 5.10
CA ALA A 274 -7.83 -15.15 5.66
C ALA A 274 -9.11 -15.46 6.45
N HIS A 275 -9.87 -16.47 6.02
CA HIS A 275 -11.04 -16.96 6.76
C HIS A 275 -10.66 -17.62 8.11
N LYS A 276 -9.50 -18.30 8.18
CA LYS A 276 -9.10 -19.09 9.35
C LYS A 276 -8.19 -18.36 10.33
N ASP A 277 -7.29 -17.53 9.83
CA ASP A 277 -6.27 -16.81 10.62
C ASP A 277 -6.61 -15.31 10.69
N PRO A 278 -7.03 -14.80 11.86
CA PRO A 278 -7.45 -13.40 12.02
C PRO A 278 -6.30 -12.38 11.83
N ARG A 279 -5.06 -12.83 11.68
CA ARG A 279 -3.93 -11.98 11.29
C ARG A 279 -4.00 -11.59 9.81
N PHE A 280 -4.60 -12.43 8.97
CA PHE A 280 -4.82 -12.17 7.55
C PHE A 280 -6.19 -11.50 7.38
N VAL A 281 -6.18 -10.19 7.14
CA VAL A 281 -7.40 -9.37 7.15
C VAL A 281 -8.04 -9.20 5.78
N GLY A 282 -7.42 -9.75 4.75
CA GLY A 282 -7.97 -9.76 3.40
C GLY A 282 -7.08 -10.41 2.37
N VAL A 283 -7.57 -10.39 1.13
CA VAL A 283 -6.88 -10.89 -0.06
C VAL A 283 -6.64 -9.74 -1.05
N ASN A 284 -5.49 -9.78 -1.71
CA ASN A 284 -5.11 -8.91 -2.83
C ASN A 284 -4.76 -9.73 -4.08
N ILE A 285 -4.49 -9.08 -5.20
CA ILE A 285 -3.92 -9.65 -6.42
C ILE A 285 -2.77 -8.75 -6.90
N VAL A 286 -1.63 -9.34 -7.24
CA VAL A 286 -0.35 -8.63 -7.48
C VAL A 286 0.36 -9.18 -8.73
N MET A 287 1.54 -8.62 -9.08
CA MET A 287 2.31 -8.75 -10.35
C MET A 287 1.90 -7.69 -11.39
N PRO A 288 2.63 -7.47 -12.52
CA PRO A 288 2.24 -6.43 -13.49
C PRO A 288 0.81 -6.61 -14.02
N GLU A 289 0.07 -5.52 -14.21
CA GLU A 289 -1.32 -5.55 -14.72
C GLU A 289 -1.34 -5.73 -16.24
N ASP A 290 -0.29 -5.23 -16.89
CA ASP A 290 -0.02 -5.32 -18.31
C ASP A 290 0.65 -6.65 -18.70
N ASP A 291 0.88 -7.57 -17.75
CA ASP A 291 1.39 -8.89 -18.07
C ASP A 291 0.46 -9.60 -19.07
N PRO A 292 0.98 -10.28 -20.12
CA PRO A 292 0.15 -10.92 -21.12
C PRO A 292 -0.87 -11.92 -20.55
N VAL A 293 -0.58 -12.58 -19.43
CA VAL A 293 -1.54 -13.46 -18.74
C VAL A 293 -2.59 -12.63 -18.01
N ALA A 294 -2.17 -11.57 -17.32
CA ALA A 294 -3.04 -10.67 -16.57
C ALA A 294 -4.10 -10.01 -17.48
N LEU A 295 -3.69 -9.43 -18.60
CA LEU A 295 -4.57 -8.82 -19.58
C LEU A 295 -5.52 -9.83 -20.23
N ARG A 296 -4.99 -10.99 -20.63
CA ARG A 296 -5.80 -12.05 -21.28
C ARG A 296 -6.88 -12.60 -20.35
N ASP A 297 -6.54 -12.80 -19.07
CA ASP A 297 -7.37 -13.53 -18.12
C ASP A 297 -8.04 -12.62 -17.08
N TYR A 298 -8.03 -11.30 -17.26
CA TYR A 298 -8.59 -10.35 -16.29
C TYR A 298 -10.03 -10.71 -15.88
N ASP A 299 -10.90 -10.97 -16.86
CA ASP A 299 -12.28 -11.38 -16.60
C ASP A 299 -12.39 -12.70 -15.82
N LEU A 300 -11.48 -13.64 -16.09
CA LEU A 300 -11.39 -14.90 -15.34
C LEU A 300 -10.94 -14.63 -13.90
N HIS A 301 -9.94 -13.77 -13.67
CA HIS A 301 -9.53 -13.38 -12.32
C HIS A 301 -10.69 -12.78 -11.52
N MET A 302 -11.49 -11.91 -12.16
CA MET A 302 -12.68 -11.34 -11.53
C MET A 302 -13.74 -12.41 -11.22
N ALA A 303 -13.92 -13.40 -12.10
CA ALA A 303 -14.79 -14.55 -11.83
C ALA A 303 -14.28 -15.42 -10.66
N MET A 304 -12.97 -15.62 -10.55
CA MET A 304 -12.34 -16.32 -9.44
C MET A 304 -12.63 -15.61 -8.10
N PHE A 305 -12.48 -14.28 -8.05
CA PHE A 305 -12.83 -13.48 -6.88
C PHE A 305 -14.30 -13.60 -6.50
N ARG A 306 -15.23 -13.37 -7.44
CA ARG A 306 -16.68 -13.52 -7.18
C ARG A 306 -17.02 -14.92 -6.65
N PHE A 307 -16.40 -15.96 -7.20
CA PHE A 307 -16.61 -17.32 -6.73
C PHE A 307 -16.16 -17.49 -5.27
N LEU A 308 -14.97 -16.99 -4.93
CA LEU A 308 -14.39 -17.17 -3.60
C LEU A 308 -15.07 -16.28 -2.55
N GLU A 309 -15.45 -15.05 -2.88
CA GLU A 309 -16.26 -14.22 -1.97
C GLU A 309 -17.59 -14.88 -1.61
N ALA A 310 -18.23 -15.56 -2.56
CA ALA A 310 -19.45 -16.32 -2.28
C ALA A 310 -19.20 -17.53 -1.35
N LYS A 311 -17.97 -18.05 -1.27
CA LYS A 311 -17.57 -19.13 -0.35
C LYS A 311 -17.10 -18.61 1.01
N TYR A 312 -16.51 -17.42 1.04
CA TYR A 312 -15.86 -16.82 2.20
C TYR A 312 -16.35 -15.36 2.37
N PRO A 313 -17.64 -15.15 2.70
CA PRO A 313 -18.25 -13.81 2.69
C PRO A 313 -17.72 -12.87 3.79
N ASP A 314 -16.95 -13.40 4.74
CA ASP A 314 -16.27 -12.65 5.79
C ASP A 314 -14.87 -12.13 5.38
N VAL A 315 -14.30 -12.67 4.30
CA VAL A 315 -12.98 -12.26 3.79
C VAL A 315 -13.12 -10.97 2.99
N LYS A 316 -12.34 -9.96 3.35
CA LYS A 316 -12.31 -8.68 2.65
C LYS A 316 -11.31 -8.72 1.50
N VAL A 317 -11.56 -7.92 0.47
CA VAL A 317 -10.74 -7.89 -0.74
C VAL A 317 -10.30 -6.46 -1.03
N THR A 318 -9.02 -6.29 -1.32
CA THR A 318 -8.46 -5.12 -2.04
C THR A 318 -7.87 -5.65 -3.34
N MET A 319 -7.81 -4.87 -4.41
CA MET A 319 -7.22 -5.35 -5.67
C MET A 319 -6.32 -4.28 -6.27
N HIS A 320 -5.13 -4.66 -6.75
CA HIS A 320 -4.46 -3.85 -7.77
C HIS A 320 -5.35 -3.84 -9.00
N ALA A 321 -5.85 -2.66 -9.34
CA ALA A 321 -6.68 -2.46 -10.51
C ALA A 321 -6.45 -1.04 -11.03
N GLY A 322 -6.33 -0.93 -12.34
CA GLY A 322 -6.02 0.33 -12.97
C GLY A 322 -4.60 0.83 -12.69
N GLU A 323 -3.67 -0.08 -12.39
CA GLU A 323 -2.23 0.22 -12.39
C GLU A 323 -1.70 0.21 -13.83
N LEU A 324 -2.35 1.01 -14.68
CA LEU A 324 -2.13 1.08 -16.12
C LEU A 324 -2.07 2.55 -16.56
N THR A 325 -1.56 2.78 -17.76
CA THR A 325 -1.52 4.11 -18.37
C THR A 325 -1.45 4.02 -19.89
N LEU A 326 -1.93 5.07 -20.56
CA LEU A 326 -1.79 5.20 -22.01
C LEU A 326 -0.31 5.19 -22.39
N GLY A 327 0.06 4.27 -23.29
CA GLY A 327 1.43 4.08 -23.76
C GLY A 327 2.16 2.91 -23.11
N LEU A 328 1.72 2.46 -21.93
CA LEU A 328 2.10 1.14 -21.41
C LEU A 328 1.25 0.05 -22.08
N VAL A 329 -0.06 0.28 -22.13
CA VAL A 329 -1.04 -0.59 -22.79
C VAL A 329 -1.83 0.17 -23.87
N PRO A 330 -2.43 -0.52 -24.86
CA PRO A 330 -3.36 0.11 -25.80
C PRO A 330 -4.63 0.59 -25.08
N PRO A 331 -5.36 1.59 -25.62
CA PRO A 331 -6.55 2.17 -24.98
C PRO A 331 -7.60 1.15 -24.54
N LYS A 332 -7.76 0.04 -25.28
CA LYS A 332 -8.72 -1.02 -24.97
C LYS A 332 -8.52 -1.63 -23.59
N ASP A 333 -7.28 -1.73 -23.14
CA ASP A 333 -6.96 -2.36 -21.85
C ASP A 333 -7.13 -1.39 -20.66
N LEU A 334 -7.57 -0.15 -20.91
CA LEU A 334 -7.85 0.88 -19.89
C LEU A 334 -9.34 1.08 -19.62
N GLU A 335 -10.22 0.30 -20.27
CA GLU A 335 -11.64 0.62 -20.39
C GLU A 335 -12.46 0.31 -19.11
N ASP A 336 -12.09 -0.70 -18.30
CA ASP A 336 -12.99 -1.19 -17.25
C ASP A 336 -12.38 -1.97 -16.06
N HIS A 337 -11.06 -1.96 -15.87
CA HIS A 337 -10.42 -2.78 -14.83
C HIS A 337 -10.84 -2.41 -13.40
N ILE A 338 -10.86 -1.12 -13.04
CA ILE A 338 -11.31 -0.66 -11.71
C ILE A 338 -12.80 -0.98 -11.51
N ALA A 339 -13.64 -0.71 -12.51
CA ALA A 339 -15.06 -1.05 -12.47
C ALA A 339 -15.30 -2.55 -12.23
N LYS A 340 -14.58 -3.40 -12.95
CA LYS A 340 -14.65 -4.87 -12.81
C LYS A 340 -14.13 -5.37 -11.46
N ALA A 341 -13.05 -4.80 -10.93
CA ALA A 341 -12.55 -5.12 -9.60
C ALA A 341 -13.60 -4.82 -8.52
N ILE A 342 -14.29 -3.68 -8.65
CA ILE A 342 -15.40 -3.30 -7.77
C ILE A 342 -16.60 -4.24 -7.92
N ASP A 343 -16.95 -4.64 -9.14
CA ASP A 343 -17.98 -5.65 -9.40
C ASP A 343 -17.61 -7.05 -8.86
N ALA A 344 -16.32 -7.33 -8.74
CA ALA A 344 -15.77 -8.53 -8.14
C ALA A 344 -15.55 -8.41 -6.62
N GLY A 345 -16.04 -7.33 -6.00
CA GLY A 345 -16.19 -7.20 -4.54
C GLY A 345 -15.12 -6.39 -3.82
N ALA A 346 -14.15 -5.82 -4.55
CA ALA A 346 -13.11 -4.99 -3.98
C ALA A 346 -13.67 -3.89 -3.06
N LYS A 347 -13.14 -3.83 -1.84
CA LYS A 347 -13.44 -2.80 -0.83
C LYS A 347 -12.41 -1.67 -0.83
N ARG A 348 -11.26 -1.90 -1.46
CA ARG A 348 -10.25 -0.89 -1.79
C ARG A 348 -9.63 -1.21 -3.14
N ILE A 349 -9.13 -0.18 -3.82
CA ILE A 349 -8.44 -0.28 -5.10
C ILE A 349 -7.00 0.19 -4.91
N GLY A 350 -6.05 -0.68 -5.21
CA GLY A 350 -4.63 -0.35 -5.26
C GLY A 350 -4.31 0.45 -6.52
N HIS A 351 -3.57 1.54 -6.38
CA HIS A 351 -3.18 2.49 -7.44
C HIS A 351 -4.34 3.28 -8.04
N GLY A 352 -5.22 2.65 -8.84
CA GLY A 352 -6.34 3.32 -9.51
C GLY A 352 -5.91 4.47 -10.46
N VAL A 353 -4.82 4.29 -11.20
CA VAL A 353 -4.21 5.36 -12.00
C VAL A 353 -4.98 5.64 -13.28
N ASP A 354 -5.54 4.61 -13.90
CA ASP A 354 -6.19 4.73 -15.21
C ASP A 354 -7.66 5.17 -15.16
N ILE A 355 -8.22 5.50 -13.99
CA ILE A 355 -9.66 5.81 -13.83
C ILE A 355 -10.20 6.86 -14.81
N ALA A 356 -9.35 7.79 -15.27
CA ALA A 356 -9.74 8.81 -16.24
C ALA A 356 -9.98 8.27 -17.66
N TYR A 357 -9.55 7.04 -17.93
CA TYR A 357 -9.67 6.35 -19.21
C TYR A 357 -10.78 5.30 -19.23
N GLU A 358 -11.36 4.93 -18.08
CA GLU A 358 -12.47 3.98 -18.04
C GLU A 358 -13.70 4.51 -18.78
N ASP A 359 -14.39 3.61 -19.50
CA ASP A 359 -15.60 3.91 -20.27
C ASP A 359 -16.71 4.52 -19.40
N LYS A 360 -16.77 4.12 -18.14
CA LYS A 360 -17.81 4.50 -17.16
C LYS A 360 -17.22 5.20 -15.93
N ALA A 361 -16.12 5.92 -16.11
CA ALA A 361 -15.42 6.58 -15.02
C ALA A 361 -16.35 7.41 -14.09
N PRO A 362 -17.29 8.24 -14.59
CA PRO A 362 -18.19 9.00 -13.71
C PRO A 362 -19.06 8.11 -12.81
N GLU A 363 -19.60 7.01 -13.36
CA GLU A 363 -20.40 6.04 -12.63
C GLU A 363 -19.56 5.24 -11.62
N THR A 364 -18.37 4.81 -12.02
CA THR A 364 -17.40 4.13 -11.14
C THR A 364 -17.05 5.03 -9.95
N LEU A 365 -16.66 6.29 -10.19
CA LEU A 365 -16.34 7.27 -9.15
C LEU A 365 -17.54 7.54 -8.21
N ALA A 366 -18.74 7.71 -8.76
CA ALA A 366 -19.95 7.93 -7.97
C ALA A 366 -20.29 6.71 -7.09
N ARG A 367 -20.05 5.49 -7.60
CA ARG A 367 -20.20 4.26 -6.83
C ARG A 367 -19.17 4.18 -5.70
N MET A 368 -17.90 4.42 -6.00
CA MET A 368 -16.82 4.39 -5.00
C MET A 368 -17.09 5.36 -3.85
N ALA A 369 -17.51 6.59 -4.16
CA ALA A 369 -17.85 7.59 -3.16
C ALA A 369 -19.05 7.16 -2.28
N ARG A 370 -20.12 6.64 -2.91
CA ARG A 370 -21.33 6.19 -2.20
C ARG A 370 -21.06 4.98 -1.30
N GLU A 371 -20.26 4.03 -1.78
CA GLU A 371 -20.01 2.75 -1.09
C GLU A 371 -18.78 2.79 -0.17
N GLY A 372 -18.02 3.90 -0.19
CA GLY A 372 -16.81 4.05 0.61
C GLY A 372 -15.68 3.13 0.14
N ILE A 373 -15.54 2.93 -1.17
CA ILE A 373 -14.43 2.15 -1.75
C ILE A 373 -13.24 3.08 -1.89
N ALA A 374 -12.24 2.89 -1.04
CA ALA A 374 -11.07 3.75 -0.99
C ALA A 374 -10.04 3.40 -2.07
N VAL A 375 -9.23 4.39 -2.48
CA VAL A 375 -8.07 4.18 -3.35
C VAL A 375 -6.79 4.30 -2.55
N GLU A 376 -5.94 3.29 -2.64
CA GLU A 376 -4.61 3.24 -2.04
C GLU A 376 -3.62 3.91 -3.01
N ILE A 377 -3.23 5.16 -2.73
CA ILE A 377 -2.41 5.98 -3.63
C ILE A 377 -0.91 5.79 -3.36
N ASN A 378 -0.17 5.38 -4.39
CA ASN A 378 1.25 5.01 -4.33
C ASN A 378 2.11 5.96 -5.20
N LEU A 379 2.29 7.22 -4.77
CA LEU A 379 2.81 8.32 -5.63
C LEU A 379 4.21 8.07 -6.19
N THR A 380 5.16 7.58 -5.39
CA THR A 380 6.50 7.26 -5.91
C THR A 380 6.46 6.07 -6.86
N SER A 381 5.66 5.05 -6.54
CA SER A 381 5.46 3.88 -7.39
C SER A 381 4.92 4.30 -8.75
N ASN A 382 3.80 5.02 -8.80
CA ASN A 382 3.18 5.45 -10.05
C ASN A 382 4.11 6.33 -10.90
N ALA A 383 4.95 7.17 -10.28
CA ALA A 383 5.94 7.95 -11.01
C ALA A 383 7.05 7.11 -11.63
N VAL A 384 7.51 6.06 -10.94
CA VAL A 384 8.59 5.20 -11.42
C VAL A 384 8.08 4.15 -12.42
N ILE A 385 7.00 3.45 -12.07
CA ILE A 385 6.44 2.35 -12.85
C ILE A 385 5.71 2.88 -14.08
N LEU A 386 4.81 3.85 -13.90
CA LEU A 386 3.90 4.31 -14.96
C LEU A 386 4.32 5.64 -15.60
N GLY A 387 5.31 6.34 -15.04
CA GLY A 387 5.66 7.70 -15.46
C GLY A 387 4.57 8.74 -15.14
N VAL A 388 3.62 8.40 -14.26
CA VAL A 388 2.51 9.27 -13.87
C VAL A 388 2.88 10.02 -12.59
N GLU A 389 3.12 11.31 -12.71
CA GLU A 389 3.48 12.18 -11.58
C GLU A 389 2.91 13.60 -11.73
N GLY A 390 3.00 14.40 -10.66
CA GLY A 390 2.48 15.77 -10.67
C GLY A 390 0.97 15.81 -10.99
N GLY A 391 0.56 16.81 -11.76
CA GLY A 391 -0.85 17.02 -12.13
C GLY A 391 -1.44 15.95 -13.04
N ASN A 392 -0.66 15.00 -13.57
CA ASN A 392 -1.18 13.87 -14.35
C ASN A 392 -1.78 12.77 -13.46
N HIS A 393 -1.50 12.79 -12.15
CA HIS A 393 -2.01 11.78 -11.22
C HIS A 393 -3.49 12.00 -10.88
N PRO A 394 -4.37 10.98 -10.88
CA PRO A 394 -5.82 11.16 -10.69
C PRO A 394 -6.27 11.40 -9.24
N ILE A 395 -5.35 11.64 -8.30
CA ILE A 395 -5.71 11.75 -6.87
C ILE A 395 -6.69 12.90 -6.63
N GLN A 396 -6.51 14.03 -7.32
CA GLN A 396 -7.42 15.16 -7.19
C GLN A 396 -8.79 14.88 -7.82
N LEU A 397 -8.86 14.06 -8.88
CA LEU A 397 -10.12 13.60 -9.45
C LEU A 397 -10.91 12.80 -8.42
N TYR A 398 -10.31 11.77 -7.82
CA TYR A 398 -10.94 10.99 -6.75
C TYR A 398 -11.47 11.86 -5.61
N ARG A 399 -10.61 12.74 -5.07
CA ARG A 399 -10.96 13.61 -3.95
C ARG A 399 -12.09 14.57 -4.30
N SER A 400 -12.07 15.17 -5.49
CA SER A 400 -13.13 16.08 -5.96
C SER A 400 -14.50 15.39 -6.11
N MET A 401 -14.48 14.08 -6.34
CA MET A 401 -15.68 13.24 -6.45
C MET A 401 -16.12 12.62 -5.12
N GLY A 402 -15.45 12.95 -4.01
CA GLY A 402 -15.74 12.41 -2.69
C GLY A 402 -15.31 10.96 -2.50
N VAL A 403 -14.47 10.42 -3.39
CA VAL A 403 -13.89 9.09 -3.24
C VAL A 403 -12.81 9.15 -2.14
N PRO A 404 -12.86 8.27 -1.14
CA PRO A 404 -11.82 8.23 -0.10
C PRO A 404 -10.48 7.81 -0.68
N VAL A 405 -9.39 8.43 -0.21
CA VAL A 405 -8.03 8.07 -0.61
C VAL A 405 -7.14 7.86 0.61
N THR A 406 -6.20 6.93 0.51
CA THR A 406 -5.11 6.71 1.47
C THR A 406 -3.77 6.91 0.75
N LEU A 407 -2.71 7.18 1.49
CA LEU A 407 -1.33 7.17 0.95
C LEU A 407 -0.63 5.90 1.43
N SER A 408 0.16 5.28 0.55
CA SER A 408 0.85 4.02 0.83
C SER A 408 2.18 3.95 0.09
N THR A 409 3.07 3.06 0.54
CA THR A 409 4.46 3.04 0.07
C THR A 409 4.72 2.06 -1.06
N ASP A 410 3.84 1.08 -1.23
CA ASP A 410 3.99 -0.01 -2.18
C ASP A 410 5.24 -0.87 -1.89
N ASP A 411 6.36 -0.56 -2.51
CA ASP A 411 7.64 -1.27 -2.37
C ASP A 411 8.77 -0.29 -2.02
N GLU A 412 8.67 0.38 -0.86
CA GLU A 412 9.60 1.46 -0.46
C GLU A 412 11.09 1.11 -0.59
N GLY A 413 11.48 -0.14 -0.34
CA GLY A 413 12.85 -0.60 -0.46
C GLY A 413 13.35 -0.67 -1.91
N VAL A 414 12.54 -1.22 -2.82
CA VAL A 414 12.84 -1.31 -4.26
C VAL A 414 12.73 0.08 -4.92
N LEU A 415 11.72 0.85 -4.53
CA LEU A 415 11.44 2.21 -5.01
C LEU A 415 12.35 3.28 -4.38
N ARG A 416 13.22 2.93 -3.44
CA ARG A 416 14.12 3.87 -2.73
C ARG A 416 13.36 5.04 -2.10
N SER A 417 12.18 4.77 -1.57
CA SER A 417 11.27 5.74 -0.97
C SER A 417 11.05 5.42 0.51
N ASP A 418 10.22 6.22 1.16
CA ASP A 418 9.64 5.95 2.47
C ASP A 418 8.26 6.63 2.57
N MET A 419 7.45 6.25 3.55
CA MET A 419 6.13 6.86 3.74
C MET A 419 6.20 8.40 3.88
N THR A 420 7.28 8.96 4.43
CA THR A 420 7.46 10.41 4.50
C THR A 420 7.63 11.04 3.12
N ALA A 421 8.32 10.38 2.19
CA ALA A 421 8.46 10.82 0.82
C ALA A 421 7.12 10.84 0.08
N GLU A 422 6.22 9.89 0.35
CA GLU A 422 4.86 9.89 -0.21
C GLU A 422 4.08 11.13 0.25
N TYR A 423 4.16 11.49 1.55
CA TYR A 423 3.53 12.72 2.07
C TYR A 423 4.18 13.99 1.51
N VAL A 424 5.50 14.00 1.29
CA VAL A 424 6.19 15.13 0.64
C VAL A 424 5.76 15.27 -0.82
N ARG A 425 5.59 14.17 -1.56
CA ARG A 425 5.06 14.19 -2.94
C ARG A 425 3.62 14.67 -2.95
N ALA A 426 2.78 14.18 -2.04
CA ALA A 426 1.40 14.63 -1.89
C ALA A 426 1.32 16.15 -1.67
N ALA A 427 2.15 16.70 -0.80
CA ALA A 427 2.23 18.13 -0.57
C ALA A 427 2.72 18.91 -1.80
N ARG A 428 3.85 18.52 -2.39
CA ARG A 428 4.57 19.34 -3.38
C ARG A 428 4.11 19.14 -4.81
N GLN A 429 3.65 17.93 -5.15
CA GLN A 429 3.28 17.56 -6.52
C GLN A 429 1.76 17.54 -6.70
N GLN A 430 1.02 17.19 -5.65
CA GLN A 430 -0.45 17.12 -5.68
C GLN A 430 -1.10 18.35 -5.05
N GLY A 431 -0.33 19.18 -4.33
CA GLY A 431 -0.82 20.42 -3.72
C GLY A 431 -1.65 20.21 -2.46
N LEU A 432 -1.47 19.08 -1.76
CA LEU A 432 -2.21 18.79 -0.53
C LEU A 432 -1.67 19.57 0.68
N GLY A 433 -2.56 20.30 1.35
CA GLY A 433 -2.28 21.02 2.59
C GLY A 433 -2.29 20.10 3.83
N TYR A 434 -1.87 20.64 4.98
CA TYR A 434 -1.79 19.88 6.24
C TYR A 434 -3.11 19.23 6.65
N ALA A 435 -4.22 19.96 6.63
CA ALA A 435 -5.53 19.43 7.02
C ALA A 435 -5.97 18.27 6.10
N GLU A 436 -5.64 18.34 4.81
CA GLU A 436 -5.94 17.27 3.85
C GLU A 436 -5.06 16.04 4.11
N LEU A 437 -3.77 16.23 4.38
CA LEU A 437 -2.87 15.15 4.78
C LEU A 437 -3.34 14.49 6.08
N LYS A 438 -3.76 15.27 7.09
CA LYS A 438 -4.33 14.77 8.34
C LYS A 438 -5.62 13.96 8.11
N ALA A 439 -6.47 14.39 7.19
CA ALA A 439 -7.67 13.63 6.81
C ALA A 439 -7.30 12.30 6.12
N ILE A 440 -6.31 12.29 5.22
CA ILE A 440 -5.80 11.07 4.58
C ILE A 440 -5.18 10.11 5.61
N THR A 441 -4.41 10.65 6.57
CA THR A 441 -3.86 9.90 7.71
C THR A 441 -4.97 9.19 8.50
N ARG A 442 -6.09 9.87 8.78
CA ARG A 442 -7.27 9.27 9.43
C ARG A 442 -7.95 8.22 8.54
N ALA A 443 -8.04 8.49 7.23
CA ALA A 443 -8.62 7.57 6.25
C ALA A 443 -7.86 6.24 6.22
N GLY A 444 -6.54 6.25 6.37
CA GLY A 444 -5.72 5.04 6.45
C GLY A 444 -6.21 4.04 7.51
N LEU A 445 -6.63 4.49 8.69
CA LEU A 445 -7.20 3.59 9.70
C LEU A 445 -8.69 3.31 9.53
N GLU A 446 -9.42 4.22 8.89
CA GLU A 446 -10.85 4.04 8.63
C GLU A 446 -11.11 2.92 7.63
N TYR A 447 -10.36 2.93 6.52
CA TYR A 447 -10.48 1.95 5.44
C TYR A 447 -9.59 0.72 5.63
N ALA A 448 -8.76 0.70 6.68
CA ALA A 448 -8.08 -0.51 7.14
C ALA A 448 -9.08 -1.66 7.40
N PHE A 449 -8.66 -2.87 7.11
CA PHE A 449 -9.39 -4.10 7.37
C PHE A 449 -9.24 -4.61 8.80
N VAL A 450 -8.44 -3.95 9.64
CA VAL A 450 -8.40 -4.17 11.10
C VAL A 450 -9.80 -4.26 11.71
N SER A 451 -9.96 -5.16 12.69
CA SER A 451 -11.25 -5.53 13.23
C SER A 451 -11.83 -4.50 14.20
N GLY A 452 -13.15 -4.54 14.35
CA GLY A 452 -13.90 -3.73 15.30
C GLY A 452 -14.52 -2.46 14.70
N ALA A 453 -15.37 -1.82 15.51
CA ALA A 453 -16.08 -0.59 15.17
C ALA A 453 -15.15 0.62 14.99
N SER A 454 -15.56 1.57 14.17
CA SER A 454 -14.84 2.83 13.96
C SER A 454 -15.09 3.83 15.10
N LEU A 455 -14.06 4.63 15.42
CA LEU A 455 -14.17 5.84 16.24
C LEU A 455 -14.97 6.94 15.54
N TRP A 456 -15.10 6.91 14.21
CA TRP A 456 -15.76 7.93 13.41
C TRP A 456 -17.24 7.60 13.16
N ALA A 457 -18.12 8.58 13.36
CA ALA A 457 -19.56 8.43 13.19
C ALA A 457 -19.94 8.41 11.70
N GLY A 458 -20.28 7.23 11.18
CA GLY A 458 -20.73 7.05 9.79
C GLY A 458 -19.65 7.42 8.77
N HIS A 459 -18.40 6.98 9.02
CA HIS A 459 -17.23 7.26 8.18
C HIS A 459 -16.85 8.76 8.05
N ARG A 460 -17.49 9.65 8.81
CA ARG A 460 -17.16 11.09 8.84
C ARG A 460 -15.92 11.33 9.70
N LEU A 461 -14.76 11.36 9.05
CA LEU A 461 -13.46 11.59 9.70
C LEU A 461 -13.47 12.88 10.53
N GLY A 462 -12.94 12.81 11.76
CA GLY A 462 -12.96 13.92 12.72
C GLY A 462 -14.25 14.04 13.55
N THR A 463 -15.35 13.39 13.15
CA THR A 463 -16.59 13.35 13.95
C THR A 463 -16.66 12.06 14.75
N ARG A 464 -16.35 12.12 16.05
CA ARG A 464 -16.34 10.93 16.91
C ARG A 464 -17.74 10.31 17.07
N ALA A 465 -17.78 8.99 17.20
CA ALA A 465 -18.98 8.22 17.52
C ALA A 465 -19.63 8.74 18.82
N PRO A 466 -20.97 8.67 18.98
CA PRO A 466 -21.66 9.24 20.14
C PRO A 466 -21.09 8.81 21.50
N VAL A 467 -20.65 7.56 21.61
CA VAL A 467 -20.03 7.00 22.84
C VAL A 467 -18.70 7.67 23.23
N CYS A 468 -18.04 8.33 22.28
CA CYS A 468 -16.77 9.04 22.42
C CYS A 468 -16.87 10.53 22.07
N ALA A 469 -18.07 11.10 21.99
CA ALA A 469 -18.28 12.47 21.50
C ALA A 469 -17.64 13.54 22.39
N ALA A 470 -17.71 13.36 23.72
CA ALA A 470 -17.19 14.31 24.70
C ALA A 470 -15.66 14.20 24.87
N ALA A 471 -15.15 13.09 25.41
CA ALA A 471 -13.71 12.86 25.56
C ALA A 471 -13.31 11.40 25.27
N LEU A 472 -12.04 11.17 24.91
CA LEU A 472 -11.52 9.80 24.73
C LEU A 472 -11.28 9.11 26.08
N GLU A 473 -11.13 9.91 27.13
CA GLU A 473 -10.84 9.51 28.50
C GLU A 473 -12.10 9.10 29.28
N ASP A 474 -13.29 9.39 28.74
CA ASP A 474 -14.56 9.04 29.37
C ASP A 474 -14.70 7.53 29.57
N SER A 475 -15.33 7.11 30.67
CA SER A 475 -15.47 5.69 31.01
C SER A 475 -16.18 4.88 29.92
N ALA A 476 -17.24 5.43 29.33
CA ALA A 476 -17.97 4.80 28.23
C ALA A 476 -17.11 4.68 26.96
N CYS A 477 -16.37 5.73 26.60
CA CYS A 477 -15.46 5.69 25.47
C CYS A 477 -14.33 4.68 25.70
N ARG A 478 -13.70 4.66 26.88
CA ARG A 478 -12.66 3.67 27.21
C ARG A 478 -13.15 2.23 27.10
N ALA A 479 -14.38 1.95 27.54
CA ALA A 479 -14.99 0.63 27.36
C ALA A 479 -15.21 0.29 25.88
N PHE A 480 -15.66 1.24 25.07
CA PHE A 480 -15.78 1.09 23.62
C PHE A 480 -14.43 0.82 22.94
N LEU A 481 -13.39 1.60 23.28
CA LEU A 481 -12.03 1.44 22.75
C LEU A 481 -11.42 0.09 23.13
N ALA A 482 -11.69 -0.42 24.34
CA ALA A 482 -11.21 -1.73 24.77
C ALA A 482 -11.81 -2.88 23.96
N GLY A 483 -13.02 -2.70 23.40
CA GLY A 483 -13.71 -3.69 22.58
C GLY A 483 -13.46 -3.60 21.07
N SER A 484 -12.68 -2.61 20.60
CA SER A 484 -12.42 -2.42 19.17
C SER A 484 -10.98 -2.04 18.89
N GLU A 485 -10.27 -2.92 18.18
CA GLU A 485 -8.89 -2.66 17.77
C GLU A 485 -8.81 -1.44 16.83
N LYS A 486 -9.72 -1.35 15.86
CA LYS A 486 -9.83 -0.18 14.96
C LYS A 486 -9.97 1.12 15.74
N ALA A 487 -10.96 1.21 16.64
CA ALA A 487 -11.19 2.43 17.41
C ALA A 487 -10.01 2.78 18.31
N ARG A 488 -9.34 1.79 18.92
CA ARG A 488 -8.15 1.99 19.74
C ARG A 488 -6.98 2.56 18.93
N LEU A 489 -6.74 2.06 17.71
CA LEU A 489 -5.72 2.59 16.81
C LEU A 489 -6.04 4.02 16.36
N GLN A 490 -7.31 4.30 16.03
CA GLN A 490 -7.76 5.64 15.67
C GLN A 490 -7.61 6.62 16.84
N ALA A 491 -7.98 6.20 18.05
CA ALA A 491 -7.77 7.02 19.26
C ALA A 491 -6.29 7.25 19.57
N ARG A 492 -5.42 6.27 19.31
CA ARG A 492 -3.95 6.44 19.40
C ARG A 492 -3.47 7.50 18.41
N LEU A 493 -3.88 7.40 17.15
CA LEU A 493 -3.51 8.35 16.12
C LEU A 493 -3.93 9.79 16.48
N GLU A 494 -5.15 9.98 17.01
CA GLU A 494 -5.60 11.33 17.41
C GLU A 494 -4.75 11.92 18.54
N ARG A 495 -4.30 11.10 19.52
CA ARG A 495 -3.38 11.55 20.56
C ARG A 495 -2.03 11.94 19.98
N GLU A 496 -1.46 11.09 19.12
CA GLU A 496 -0.16 11.38 18.48
C GLU A 496 -0.22 12.63 17.59
N LEU A 497 -1.33 12.85 16.87
CA LEU A 497 -1.55 14.06 16.08
C LEU A 497 -1.65 15.30 16.97
N THR A 498 -2.36 15.20 18.10
CA THR A 498 -2.47 16.30 19.08
C THR A 498 -1.09 16.65 19.64
N GLU A 499 -0.31 15.65 20.08
CA GLU A 499 1.06 15.84 20.58
C GLU A 499 1.97 16.45 19.51
N PHE A 500 1.82 16.05 18.24
CA PHE A 500 2.55 16.64 17.13
C PHE A 500 2.20 18.14 16.94
N GLU A 501 0.92 18.48 16.94
CA GLU A 501 0.43 19.86 16.76
C GLU A 501 0.71 20.78 17.96
N GLU A 502 0.89 20.22 19.16
CA GLU A 502 1.27 20.97 20.35
C GLU A 502 2.79 21.18 20.45
N SER A 503 3.59 20.40 19.71
CA SER A 503 5.06 20.43 19.74
C SER A 503 5.70 21.15 18.55
N LEU A 504 4.99 22.08 17.89
CA LEU A 504 5.44 22.74 16.66
C LEU A 504 6.66 23.66 16.83
N ASP A 505 6.92 24.15 18.04
CA ASP A 505 8.05 25.04 18.32
C ASP A 505 9.41 24.42 17.95
N ARG A 506 9.52 23.08 17.96
CA ARG A 506 10.74 22.37 17.53
C ARG A 506 11.12 22.56 16.06
N PHE A 507 10.19 23.03 15.23
CA PHE A 507 10.42 23.31 13.81
C PHE A 507 10.69 24.78 13.50
N LYS A 508 10.52 25.67 14.50
CA LYS A 508 10.90 27.07 14.38
C LYS A 508 12.42 27.15 14.46
N MET A 509 13.07 27.02 13.30
CA MET A 509 14.51 27.25 13.18
C MET A 509 14.79 28.72 13.50
N THR A 510 15.25 29.02 14.71
CA THR A 510 15.79 30.33 15.02
C THR A 510 16.99 30.55 14.12
N ALA A 511 17.01 31.66 13.37
CA ALA A 511 18.24 32.07 12.70
C ALA A 511 19.30 32.17 13.80
N GLY A 512 20.34 31.34 13.73
CA GLY A 512 21.45 31.40 14.66
C GLY A 512 21.89 32.85 14.77
N GLY A 513 21.94 33.37 16.00
CA GLY A 513 22.33 34.74 16.26
C GLY A 513 23.59 35.04 15.46
N ALA A 514 23.54 36.12 14.68
CA ALA A 514 24.76 36.72 14.18
C ALA A 514 25.67 36.91 15.40
N GLY A 515 26.77 36.16 15.44
CA GLY A 515 27.76 36.29 16.50
C GLY A 515 28.20 37.74 16.55
N GLU A 516 28.03 38.35 17.72
CA GLU A 516 28.71 39.59 18.10
C GLU A 516 30.22 39.42 18.12
#